data_AF-A0A109HRN9-F1
#
_entry.id   AF-A0A109HRN9-F1
#
_cell.length_a   1.000
_cell.length_b   1.000
_cell.length_c   1.000
_cell.angle_alpha   90.00
_cell.angle_beta   90.00
_cell.angle_gamma   90.00
#
_symmetry.space_group_name_H-M   'P 1'
#
loop_
_entity.id
_entity.type
_entity.pdbx_description
1 polymer ?
#
loop_
_entity_poly.entity_id
_entity_poly.type
_entity_poly.pdbx_seq_one_letter_code
_entity_poly.pdbx_strand_id
1 'polypeptide(L)'
;MATRHNYYPHCGCATCSRQERADERADELALGLHASGAVLGEAMGELTDDQLALMAGHLAAGNDAGLAEILRRMQADYVQSEIERRTDESGVTRLEAVQRMVEVYEVAPKPAPAMPWRRAA
;
A
#
# COMPACT_ATOMS: atom_id res chain seq x y z
N MET A 1 4.91 36.81 -13.04
CA MET A 1 4.35 36.86 -11.66
C MET A 1 3.54 35.60 -11.45
N ALA A 2 3.99 34.68 -10.62
CA ALA A 2 3.19 33.51 -10.27
C ALA A 2 2.18 33.94 -9.19
N THR A 3 0.93 34.14 -9.58
CA THR A 3 -0.19 34.26 -8.64
C THR A 3 -0.26 32.96 -7.84
N ARG A 4 0.21 32.99 -6.58
CA ARG A 4 -0.04 31.92 -5.62
C ARG A 4 -1.53 31.96 -5.28
N HIS A 5 -2.30 31.09 -5.92
CA HIS A 5 -3.68 30.83 -5.55
C HIS A 5 -3.83 29.34 -5.20
N ASN A 6 -4.82 29.05 -4.35
CA ASN A 6 -5.25 27.68 -4.12
C ASN A 6 -5.77 27.07 -5.42
N TYR A 7 -5.80 25.74 -5.49
CA TYR A 7 -6.33 25.02 -6.63
C TYR A 7 -7.73 25.54 -7.02
N TYR A 8 -7.91 25.83 -8.30
CA TYR A 8 -9.19 26.23 -8.88
C TYR A 8 -9.42 25.38 -10.14
N PRO A 9 -10.55 24.64 -10.23
CA PRO A 9 -10.89 23.89 -11.42
C PRO A 9 -10.94 24.81 -12.65
N HIS A 10 -10.42 24.33 -13.77
CA HIS A 10 -10.32 25.01 -15.06
C HIS A 10 -9.41 26.25 -15.06
N CYS A 11 -8.55 26.41 -14.05
CA CYS A 11 -7.54 27.46 -14.06
C CYS A 11 -6.37 27.08 -14.97
N GLY A 12 -6.12 27.90 -16.01
CA GLY A 12 -5.03 27.68 -16.97
C GLY A 12 -3.61 27.93 -16.45
N CYS A 13 -3.41 28.06 -15.12
CA CYS A 13 -2.07 28.22 -14.58
C CYS A 13 -1.34 26.88 -14.53
N ALA A 14 -0.02 26.89 -14.75
CA ALA A 14 0.80 25.67 -14.82
C ALA A 14 0.71 24.78 -13.56
N THR A 15 0.41 25.36 -12.40
CA THR A 15 0.22 24.60 -11.16
C THR A 15 -1.13 23.90 -11.13
N CYS A 16 -2.24 24.59 -11.44
CA CYS A 16 -3.56 23.97 -11.46
C CYS A 16 -3.69 22.94 -12.57
N SER A 17 -3.15 23.21 -13.76
CA SER A 17 -3.14 22.20 -14.85
C SER A 17 -2.23 21.00 -14.58
N ARG A 18 -1.30 21.07 -13.62
CA ARG A 18 -0.55 19.90 -13.15
C ARG A 18 -1.36 19.11 -12.12
N GLN A 19 -2.10 19.81 -11.26
CA GLN A 19 -3.01 19.17 -10.31
C GLN A 19 -4.14 18.45 -11.05
N GLU A 20 -4.81 19.09 -12.02
CA GLU A 20 -5.87 18.47 -12.82
C GLU A 20 -5.40 17.18 -13.51
N ARG A 21 -4.21 17.21 -14.14
CA ARG A 21 -3.64 16.00 -14.76
C ARG A 21 -3.25 14.92 -13.73
N ALA A 22 -2.84 15.33 -12.52
CA ALA A 22 -2.56 14.39 -11.45
C ALA A 22 -3.86 13.76 -10.92
N ASP A 23 -4.93 14.54 -10.79
CA ASP A 23 -6.26 14.07 -10.40
C ASP A 23 -6.83 13.11 -11.46
N GLU A 24 -6.78 13.47 -12.74
CA GLU A 24 -7.18 12.60 -13.87
C GLU A 24 -6.41 11.27 -13.86
N ARG A 25 -5.09 11.33 -13.62
CA ARG A 25 -4.25 10.13 -13.51
C ARG A 25 -4.56 9.31 -12.26
N ALA A 26 -4.92 9.96 -11.15
CA ALA A 26 -5.34 9.27 -9.94
C ALA A 26 -6.63 8.50 -10.18
N ASP A 27 -7.60 9.08 -10.88
CA ASP A 27 -8.85 8.40 -11.23
C ASP A 27 -8.60 7.17 -12.12
N GLU A 28 -7.75 7.28 -13.14
CA GLU A 28 -7.36 6.14 -13.99
C GLU A 28 -6.66 5.04 -13.19
N LEU A 29 -5.76 5.41 -12.28
CA LEU A 29 -5.04 4.47 -11.43
C LEU A 29 -5.97 3.83 -10.38
N ALA A 30 -6.92 4.57 -9.82
CA ALA A 30 -7.93 4.04 -8.91
C ALA A 30 -8.77 2.96 -9.60
N LEU A 31 -9.22 3.22 -10.83
CA LEU A 31 -9.91 2.22 -11.65
C LEU A 31 -9.04 0.98 -11.91
N GLY A 32 -7.75 1.16 -12.21
CA GLY A 32 -6.81 0.06 -12.38
C GLY A 32 -6.59 -0.76 -11.10
N LEU A 33 -6.52 -0.09 -9.96
CA LEU A 33 -6.41 -0.72 -8.64
C LEU A 33 -7.69 -1.46 -8.27
N HIS A 34 -8.87 -0.90 -8.55
CA HIS A 34 -10.16 -1.59 -8.37
C HIS A 34 -10.25 -2.85 -9.23
N ALA A 35 -9.86 -2.77 -10.51
CA ALA A 35 -9.83 -3.92 -11.40
C ALA A 35 -8.84 -5.00 -10.92
N SER A 36 -7.75 -4.59 -10.28
CA SER A 36 -6.75 -5.47 -9.67
C SER A 36 -7.05 -5.80 -8.20
N GLY A 37 -8.21 -5.36 -7.71
CA GLY A 37 -8.58 -5.36 -6.29
C GLY A 37 -8.62 -6.77 -5.70
N ALA A 38 -8.88 -7.79 -6.52
CA ALA A 38 -8.82 -9.19 -6.08
C ALA A 38 -7.41 -9.61 -5.63
N VAL A 39 -6.35 -9.20 -6.36
CA VAL A 39 -4.96 -9.55 -6.02
C VAL A 39 -4.50 -8.81 -4.76
N LEU A 40 -4.89 -7.54 -4.63
CA LEU A 40 -4.61 -6.75 -3.43
C LEU A 40 -5.44 -7.24 -2.23
N GLY A 41 -6.68 -7.66 -2.48
CA GLY A 41 -7.60 -8.23 -1.50
C GLY A 41 -7.12 -9.56 -0.95
N GLU A 42 -6.54 -10.42 -1.80
CA GLU A 42 -5.89 -11.67 -1.37
C GLU A 42 -4.67 -11.42 -0.48
N ALA A 43 -3.91 -10.35 -0.73
CA ALA A 43 -2.68 -10.06 -0.01
C ALA A 43 -2.88 -9.23 1.28
N MET A 44 -3.88 -8.36 1.32
CA MET A 44 -4.05 -7.35 2.39
C MET A 44 -5.46 -7.31 3.01
N GLY A 45 -6.36 -8.22 2.63
CA GLY A 45 -7.78 -8.17 2.98
C GLY A 45 -8.56 -7.18 2.10
N GLU A 46 -9.89 -7.19 2.19
CA GLU A 46 -10.75 -6.30 1.41
C GLU A 46 -10.39 -4.82 1.68
N LEU A 47 -9.99 -4.12 0.61
CA LEU A 47 -9.66 -2.70 0.65
C LEU A 47 -10.90 -1.87 0.39
N THR A 48 -11.09 -0.81 1.17
CA THR A 48 -12.19 0.12 0.92
C THR A 48 -11.89 1.01 -0.30
N ASP A 49 -12.95 1.50 -0.95
CA ASP A 49 -12.83 2.45 -2.07
C ASP A 49 -12.01 3.69 -1.67
N ASP A 50 -12.18 4.18 -0.44
CA ASP A 50 -11.41 5.30 0.10
C ASP A 50 -9.90 5.00 0.18
N GLN A 51 -9.53 3.78 0.58
CA GLN A 51 -8.13 3.36 0.64
C GLN A 51 -7.53 3.25 -0.75
N LEU A 52 -8.27 2.70 -1.71
CA LEU A 52 -7.85 2.58 -3.10
C LEU A 52 -7.68 3.95 -3.76
N ALA A 53 -8.61 4.88 -3.52
CA ALA A 53 -8.52 6.26 -3.97
C ALA A 53 -7.31 6.99 -3.37
N LEU A 54 -7.05 6.79 -2.06
CA LEU A 54 -5.90 7.37 -1.38
C LEU A 54 -4.57 6.86 -1.98
N MET A 55 -4.46 5.54 -2.19
CA MET A 55 -3.28 4.92 -2.82
C MET A 55 -3.06 5.42 -4.25
N ALA A 56 -4.14 5.54 -5.04
CA ALA A 56 -4.09 6.06 -6.40
C ALA A 56 -3.61 7.52 -6.44
N GLY A 57 -4.08 8.35 -5.51
CA GLY A 57 -3.63 9.74 -5.37
C GLY A 57 -2.13 9.85 -5.07
N HIS A 58 -1.60 9.00 -4.19
CA HIS A 58 -0.15 8.95 -3.93
C HIS A 58 0.66 8.49 -5.15
N LEU A 59 0.19 7.47 -5.88
CA LEU A 59 0.83 6.99 -7.11
C LEU A 59 0.83 8.05 -8.21
N ALA A 60 -0.30 8.74 -8.43
CA ALA A 60 -0.43 9.78 -9.44
C ALA A 60 0.48 10.99 -9.16
N ALA A 61 0.68 11.32 -7.88
CA ALA A 61 1.61 12.35 -7.44
C ALA A 61 3.08 11.91 -7.44
N GLY A 62 3.39 10.64 -7.73
CA GLY A 62 4.74 10.08 -7.59
C GLY A 62 5.26 10.08 -6.16
N ASN A 63 4.35 10.05 -5.18
CA ASN A 63 4.65 10.08 -3.76
C ASN A 63 4.75 8.66 -3.19
N ASP A 64 5.83 7.98 -3.53
CA ASP A 64 6.09 6.59 -3.10
C ASP A 64 6.19 6.48 -1.57
N ALA A 65 6.69 7.51 -0.89
CA ALA A 65 6.80 7.52 0.56
C ALA A 65 5.42 7.50 1.24
N GLY A 66 4.46 8.28 0.73
CA GLY A 66 3.09 8.28 1.22
C GLY A 66 2.37 6.96 0.95
N LEU A 67 2.56 6.38 -0.25
CA LEU A 67 2.04 5.05 -0.56
C LEU A 67 2.60 3.97 0.37
N ALA A 68 3.91 3.99 0.61
CA ALA A 68 4.57 3.03 1.49
C ALA A 68 4.12 3.16 2.95
N GLU A 69 3.74 4.35 3.41
CA GLU A 69 3.15 4.54 4.73
C GLU A 69 1.75 3.90 4.83
N ILE A 70 0.90 4.10 3.81
CA ILE A 70 -0.43 3.49 3.74
C ILE A 70 -0.32 1.96 3.80
N LEU A 71 0.55 1.39 2.95
CA LEU A 71 0.78 -0.06 2.91
C LEU A 71 1.28 -0.61 4.25
N ARG A 72 2.23 0.07 4.90
CA ARG A 72 2.74 -0.34 6.22
C ARG A 72 1.66 -0.32 7.28
N ARG A 73 0.80 0.69 7.29
CA ARG A 73 -0.32 0.79 8.23
C ARG A 73 -1.33 -0.33 7.99
N MET A 74 -1.73 -0.55 6.75
CA MET A 74 -2.67 -1.62 6.40
C MET A 74 -2.15 -3.00 6.80
N GLN A 75 -0.87 -3.26 6.55
CA GLN A 75 -0.24 -4.50 6.97
C GLN A 75 -0.22 -4.64 8.50
N ALA A 76 0.05 -3.56 9.23
CA ALA A 76 0.02 -3.56 10.69
C ALA A 76 -1.39 -3.83 11.24
N ASP A 77 -2.42 -3.22 10.66
CA ASP A 77 -3.82 -3.41 11.04
C ASP A 77 -4.28 -4.86 10.77
N TYR A 78 -3.88 -5.44 9.64
CA TYR A 78 -4.14 -6.86 9.34
C TYR A 78 -3.43 -7.81 10.31
N VAL A 79 -2.14 -7.57 10.60
CA VAL A 79 -1.41 -8.39 11.58
C VAL A 79 -2.08 -8.30 12.95
N GLN A 80 -2.56 -7.11 13.34
CA GLN A 80 -3.24 -6.90 14.61
C GLN A 80 -4.56 -7.69 14.68
N SER A 81 -5.38 -7.65 13.62
CA SER A 81 -6.65 -8.38 13.60
C SER A 81 -6.44 -9.89 13.63
N GLU A 82 -5.40 -10.40 12.97
CA GLU A 82 -5.08 -11.82 12.99
C GLU A 82 -4.57 -12.30 14.36
N ILE A 83 -3.83 -11.46 15.09
CA ILE A 83 -3.43 -11.73 16.48
C ILE A 83 -4.67 -11.82 17.37
N GLU A 84 -5.59 -10.85 17.27
CA GLU A 84 -6.83 -10.81 18.05
C GLU A 84 -7.71 -12.04 17.77
N ARG A 85 -7.95 -12.34 16.49
CA ARG A 85 -8.71 -13.52 16.06
C ARG A 85 -8.14 -14.81 16.65
N ARG A 86 -6.82 -14.99 16.64
CA ARG A 86 -6.16 -16.19 17.21
C ARG A 86 -6.22 -16.25 18.72
N THR A 87 -6.09 -15.11 19.40
CA THR A 87 -6.29 -15.03 20.85
C THR A 87 -7.71 -15.44 21.23
N ASP A 88 -8.71 -14.98 20.49
CA ASP A 88 -10.12 -15.29 20.75
C ASP A 88 -10.47 -16.75 20.40
N GLU A 89 -10.04 -17.25 19.25
CA GLU A 89 -10.39 -18.61 18.78
C GLU A 89 -9.67 -19.72 19.54
N SER A 90 -8.39 -19.50 19.88
CA SER A 90 -7.56 -20.55 20.50
C SER A 90 -7.40 -20.37 22.01
N GLY A 91 -7.94 -19.30 22.60
CA GLY A 91 -7.77 -18.96 24.02
C GLY A 91 -6.31 -18.75 24.44
N VAL A 92 -5.43 -18.46 23.48
CA VAL A 92 -3.99 -18.27 23.72
C VAL A 92 -3.68 -16.83 24.08
N THR A 93 -2.61 -16.62 24.83
CA THR A 93 -2.11 -15.27 25.09
C THR A 93 -1.65 -14.59 23.80
N ARG A 94 -1.65 -13.27 23.80
CA ARG A 94 -1.18 -12.46 22.67
C ARG A 94 0.23 -12.82 22.21
N LEU A 95 1.13 -13.15 23.15
CA LEU A 95 2.51 -13.54 22.85
C LEU A 95 2.57 -14.89 22.13
N GLU A 96 1.77 -15.87 22.56
CA GLU A 96 1.68 -17.18 21.93
C GLU A 96 1.05 -17.10 20.53
N ALA A 97 0.04 -16.23 20.34
CA ALA A 97 -0.53 -15.95 19.02
C ALA A 97 0.53 -15.41 18.05
N VAL A 98 1.33 -14.43 18.49
CA VAL A 98 2.44 -13.85 17.70
C VAL A 98 3.51 -14.91 17.41
N GLN A 99 3.94 -15.69 18.40
CA GLN A 99 4.95 -16.74 18.21
C GLN A 99 4.50 -17.73 17.13
N ARG A 100 3.26 -18.22 17.19
CA ARG A 100 2.70 -19.12 16.17
C ARG A 100 2.62 -18.49 14.79
N MET A 101 2.40 -17.18 14.68
CA MET A 101 2.41 -16.48 13.40
C MET A 101 3.82 -16.41 12.80
N VAL A 102 4.84 -16.17 13.62
CA VAL A 102 6.25 -16.07 13.17
C VAL A 102 6.86 -17.45 12.89
N GLU A 103 6.49 -18.46 13.67
CA GLU A 103 6.98 -19.84 13.54
C GLU A 103 6.63 -20.46 12.17
N VAL A 104 5.50 -20.07 11.56
CA VAL A 104 5.14 -20.43 10.18
C VAL A 104 6.13 -19.84 9.15
N TYR A 105 6.77 -18.72 9.46
CA TYR A 105 7.76 -18.07 8.61
C TYR A 105 9.21 -18.45 8.93
N GLU A 106 9.47 -19.23 9.99
CA GLU A 106 10.78 -19.85 10.26
C GLU A 106 11.08 -21.05 9.34
N VAL A 107 10.54 -21.05 8.12
CA VAL A 107 11.10 -21.90 7.06
C VAL A 107 12.51 -21.38 6.81
N ALA A 108 13.52 -22.22 7.09
CA ALA A 108 14.93 -21.91 6.84
C ALA A 108 15.08 -21.14 5.52
N PRO A 109 15.74 -19.98 5.50
CA PRO A 109 15.80 -19.14 4.31
C PRO A 109 16.27 -20.01 3.14
N LYS A 110 15.44 -20.17 2.11
CA LYS A 110 15.90 -20.78 0.86
C LYS A 110 17.15 -20.00 0.45
N PRO A 111 18.30 -20.67 0.24
CA PRO A 111 19.49 -19.97 -0.21
C PRO A 111 19.10 -19.16 -1.44
N ALA A 112 19.30 -17.84 -1.36
CA ALA A 112 18.96 -16.93 -2.44
C ALA A 112 19.60 -17.48 -3.72
N PRO A 113 18.86 -17.56 -4.85
CA PRO A 113 19.46 -17.95 -6.11
C PRO A 113 20.65 -17.01 -6.37
N ALA A 114 21.82 -17.60 -6.61
CA ALA A 114 23.04 -16.84 -6.85
C ALA A 114 22.77 -15.78 -7.93
N MET A 115 22.90 -14.49 -7.58
CA MET A 115 22.68 -13.39 -8.52
C MET A 115 23.69 -13.50 -9.68
N PRO A 116 23.27 -13.89 -10.90
CA PRO A 116 24.22 -14.16 -11.99
C PRO A 116 24.96 -12.90 -12.48
N TRP A 117 24.52 -11.71 -12.07
CA TRP A 117 25.08 -10.42 -12.48
C TRP A 117 26.18 -9.88 -11.57
N ARG A 118 26.43 -10.48 -10.39
CA ARG A 118 27.63 -10.15 -9.60
C ARG A 118 28.82 -10.96 -10.12
N ARG A 119 29.48 -10.47 -11.17
CA ARG A 119 30.85 -10.90 -11.49
C ARG A 119 31.77 -10.46 -10.35
N ALA A 120 32.64 -11.38 -9.90
CA ALA A 120 33.69 -11.08 -8.94
C ALA A 120 34.51 -9.87 -9.42
N ALA A 121 34.72 -8.90 -8.52
CA ALA A 121 35.68 -7.83 -8.69
C ALA A 121 37.11 -8.37 -8.54
#